data_AF-A0A378G4T0-F1
#
_entry.id   AF-A0A378G4T0-F1
#
_cell.length_a   1.000
_cell.length_b   1.000
_cell.length_c   1.000
_cell.angle_alpha   90.00
_cell.angle_beta   90.00
_cell.angle_gamma   90.00
#
_symmetry.space_group_name_H-M   'P 1'
#
loop_
_entity.id
_entity.type
_entity.pdbx_description
1 polymer ?
#
loop_
_entity_poly.entity_id
_entity_poly.type
_entity_poly.pdbx_seq_one_letter_code
_entity_poly.pdbx_strand_id
1 'polypeptide(L)' 'MARLQCRSGEPCPQSGYWQPAWRPREGMSEHAIRYFREGDIMPVEKVTFVRPRPWPLRDRLVVEEQETVWAPGRRA' A
#
# COMPACT_ATOMS: atom_id res chain seq x y z
N MET A 1 18.11 12.01 -13.38
CA MET A 1 16.68 11.65 -13.42
C MET A 1 16.24 11.38 -11.99
N ALA A 2 15.47 12.28 -11.37
CA ALA A 2 14.97 12.07 -10.01
C ALA A 2 13.95 10.92 -10.01
N ARG A 3 14.13 9.94 -9.13
CA ARG A 3 13.20 8.83 -8.96
C ARG A 3 12.03 9.36 -8.12
N LEU A 4 10.93 9.73 -8.77
CA LEU A 4 9.70 10.18 -8.11
C LEU A 4 9.18 9.03 -7.21
N GLN A 5 9.46 9.12 -5.91
CA GLN A 5 8.98 8.20 -4.88
C GLN A 5 8.67 9.02 -3.64
N CYS A 6 7.62 8.63 -2.92
CA CYS A 6 7.21 9.27 -1.67
C CYS A 6 6.75 8.18 -0.68
N ARG A 7 6.83 8.47 0.61
CA ARG A 7 6.39 7.58 1.69
C ARG A 7 4.94 7.86 2.07
N SER A 8 4.34 6.91 2.78
CA SER A 8 3.04 7.12 3.42
C SER A 8 3.14 8.28 4.41
N GLY A 9 2.13 9.15 4.43
CA GLY A 9 2.12 10.38 5.23
C GLY A 9 2.83 11.57 4.58
N GLU A 10 3.63 11.38 3.54
CA GLU A 10 4.21 12.49 2.78
C GLU A 10 3.21 13.02 1.74
N PRO A 11 3.28 14.32 1.39
CA PRO A 11 2.50 14.85 0.29
C PRO A 11 2.97 14.27 -1.05
N CYS A 12 2.02 14.00 -1.93
CA CYS A 12 2.26 13.51 -3.27
C CYS A 12 3.08 14.55 -4.04
N PRO A 13 4.25 14.20 -4.59
CA PRO A 13 5.13 15.17 -5.23
C PRO A 13 4.64 15.58 -6.61
N GLN A 14 3.75 14.80 -7.24
CA GLN A 14 3.20 15.11 -8.55
C GLN A 14 1.88 14.39 -8.77
N SER A 15 0.92 15.11 -9.35
CA SER A 15 -0.36 14.54 -9.76
C SER A 15 -0.19 13.39 -10.75
N GLY A 16 -0.84 12.25 -10.51
CA GLY A 16 -0.73 11.08 -11.38
C GLY A 16 -1.27 9.80 -10.76
N TYR A 17 -1.11 8.69 -11.48
CA TYR A 17 -1.39 7.37 -10.94
C TYR A 17 -0.16 6.85 -10.19
N TRP A 18 -0.38 6.38 -8.97
CA TRP A 18 0.63 5.84 -8.09
C TRP A 18 0.24 4.44 -7.61
N GLN A 19 1.25 3.63 -7.34
CA GLN A 19 1.09 2.29 -6.81
C GLN A 19 2.11 2.04 -5.69
N PRO A 20 1.81 1.14 -4.74
CA PRO A 20 2.79 0.69 -3.77
C PRO A 20 4.02 0.09 -4.46
N ALA A 21 5.21 0.56 -4.10
CA ALA A 21 6.48 0.15 -4.71
C ALA A 21 7.06 -1.15 -4.11
N TRP A 22 6.24 -1.89 -3.36
CA TRP A 22 6.59 -3.15 -2.70
C TRP A 22 5.42 -4.14 -2.85
N ARG A 23 5.71 -5.41 -2.64
CA ARG A 23 4.70 -6.45 -2.46
C ARG A 23 4.85 -7.10 -1.10
N PRO A 24 3.75 -7.33 -0.35
CA PRO A 24 3.81 -8.07 0.88
C PRO A 24 4.26 -9.49 0.61
N ARG A 25 5.08 -10.01 1.52
CA ARG A 25 5.52 -11.41 1.50
C ARG A 25 4.40 -12.36 1.96
N GLU A 26 3.48 -11.85 2.79
CA GLU A 26 2.36 -12.58 3.36
C GLU A 26 1.14 -11.65 3.39
N GLY A 27 -0.07 -12.21 3.27
CA GLY A 27 -1.31 -11.44 3.26
C GLY A 27 -1.64 -10.85 1.88
N MET A 28 -2.81 -10.24 1.79
CA MET A 28 -3.31 -9.59 0.58
C MET A 28 -3.37 -8.08 0.81
N SER A 29 -2.60 -7.31 0.05
CA SER A 29 -2.82 -5.86 -0.10
C SER A 29 -3.78 -5.64 -1.27
N GLU A 30 -4.55 -4.56 -1.18
CA GLU A 30 -5.42 -4.14 -2.30
C GLU A 30 -4.60 -3.78 -3.55
N HIS A 31 -3.30 -3.46 -3.39
CA HIS A 31 -2.36 -3.16 -4.48
C HIS A 31 -2.93 -2.19 -5.53
N ALA A 32 -3.81 -1.31 -5.10
CA ALA A 32 -4.61 -0.52 -6.02
C ALA A 32 -3.74 0.59 -6.59
N ILE A 33 -3.65 0.64 -7.92
CA ILE A 33 -3.16 1.83 -8.61
C ILE A 33 -4.22 2.92 -8.38
N ARG A 34 -3.82 4.02 -7.74
CA ARG A 34 -4.73 5.12 -7.36
C ARG A 34 -4.23 6.43 -7.95
N TYR A 35 -5.16 7.30 -8.32
CA TYR A 35 -4.82 8.65 -8.76
C TYR A 35 -4.70 9.56 -7.53
N PHE A 36 -3.61 10.31 -7.46
CA PHE A 36 -3.37 11.35 -6.46
C PHE A 36 -3.08 12.67 -7.15
N ARG A 37 -3.48 13.78 -6.52
CA ARG A 37 -3.08 15.13 -6.89
C ARG A 37 -1.84 15.53 -6.11
N GLU A 38 -1.06 16.43 -6.69
CA GLU A 38 0.09 17.03 -6.01
C GLU A 38 -0.34 17.68 -4.69
N GLY A 39 0.37 17.37 -3.61
CA GLY A 39 0.02 17.79 -2.25
C GLY A 39 -0.91 16.84 -1.48
N ASP A 40 -1.55 15.87 -2.14
CA ASP A 40 -2.39 14.87 -1.44
C ASP A 40 -1.52 14.02 -0.51
N ILE A 41 -2.00 13.75 0.70
CA ILE A 41 -1.26 12.90 1.65
C ILE A 41 -1.34 11.45 1.20
N MET A 42 -0.17 10.85 0.98
CA MET A 42 -0.07 9.46 0.54
C MET A 42 -0.56 8.51 1.65
N PRO A 43 -1.51 7.61 1.37
CA PRO A 43 -2.08 6.75 2.40
C PRO A 43 -1.13 5.63 2.80
N VAL A 44 -1.40 5.03 3.97
CA VAL A 44 -0.85 3.74 4.36
C VAL A 44 -1.56 2.62 3.61
N GLU A 45 -0.84 1.53 3.31
CA GLU A 45 -1.43 0.36 2.68
C GLU A 45 -2.05 -0.56 3.73
N LYS A 46 -3.24 -1.08 3.44
CA LYS A 46 -3.91 -2.06 4.31
C LYS A 46 -3.63 -3.45 3.80
N VAL A 47 -2.95 -4.26 4.61
CA VAL A 47 -2.64 -5.64 4.28
C VAL A 47 -3.47 -6.55 5.17
N THR A 48 -4.22 -7.46 4.56
CA THR A 48 -5.07 -8.41 5.26
C THR A 48 -4.35 -9.75 5.35
N PHE A 49 -4.19 -10.27 6.56
CA PHE A 49 -3.55 -11.55 6.86
C PHE A 49 -4.56 -12.54 7.44
N VAL A 50 -4.37 -13.82 7.12
CA VAL A 50 -5.04 -14.91 7.82
C VAL A 50 -4.15 -15.35 8.97
N ARG A 51 -4.60 -15.18 10.20
CA ARG A 51 -3.90 -15.65 11.40
C ARG A 51 -4.53 -16.95 11.88
N PRO A 52 -3.78 -18.07 11.85
CA PRO A 52 -4.29 -19.34 12.36
C PRO A 52 -4.49 -19.24 13.87
N ARG A 53 -5.52 -19.92 14.39
CA ARG A 53 -5.79 -19.98 15.82
C ARG A 53 -5.87 -21.44 16.31
N PRO A 54 -5.54 -21.71 17.58
CA PRO A 54 -5.70 -23.05 18.14
C PRO A 54 -7.15 -23.54 18.02
N TRP A 55 -7.29 -24.82 17.71
CA TRP A 55 -8.59 -25.48 17.66
C TRP A 55 -9.30 -25.37 19.03
N PRO A 56 -10.62 -25.12 19.09
CA PRO A 56 -11.61 -25.10 17.99
C PRO A 56 -11.87 -23.73 17.36
N LEU A 57 -11.00 -22.73 17.57
CA LEU A 57 -11.22 -21.40 17.03
C LEU A 57 -10.93 -21.38 15.53
N ARG A 58 -11.84 -20.78 14.74
CA ARG A 58 -11.61 -20.51 13.32
C ARG A 58 -10.44 -19.55 13.14
N ASP A 59 -9.76 -19.61 12.00
CA ASP A 59 -8.77 -18.61 11.64
C ASP A 59 -9.37 -17.20 11.65
N ARG A 60 -8.52 -16.20 11.88
CA ARG A 60 -8.93 -14.80 12.00
C ARG A 60 -8.32 -13.99 10.86
N LEU A 61 -9.14 -13.20 10.19
CA LEU A 61 -8.66 -12.14 9.31
C LEU A 61 -8.23 -10.94 10.16
N VAL A 62 -7.00 -10.51 9.96
CA VAL A 62 -6.40 -9.34 10.63
C VAL A 62 -6.00 -8.37 9.55
N VAL A 63 -6.44 -7.12 9.67
CA VAL A 63 -6.03 -6.02 8.79
C VAL A 63 -4.97 -5.23 9.54
N GLU A 64 -3.78 -5.08 8.95
CA GLU A 64 -2.72 -4.23 9.48
C GLU A 64 -2.46 -3.08 8.50
N GLU A 65 -2.25 -1.89 9.05
CA GLU A 65 -1.82 -0.72 8.28
C GLU A 65 -0.29 -0.71 8.22
N GLN A 66 0.25 -0.70 7.00
CA GLN A 66 1.68 -0.76 6.76
C GLN A 66 2.14 0.48 6.00
N GLU A 67 3.13 1.15 6.56
CA GLU A 67 3.82 2.25 5.88
C GLU A 67 4.54 1.73 4.65
N THR A 68 4.30 2.40 3.53
CA THR A 68 4.79 2.01 2.21
C THR A 68 5.44 3.17 1.49
N VAL A 69 6.34 2.83 0.56
CA VAL A 69 6.79 3.74 -0.49
C VAL A 69 5.88 3.62 -1.70
N TRP A 70 5.47 4.75 -2.24
CA TRP A 70 4.68 4.86 -3.46
C TRP A 70 5.56 5.24 -4.64
N ALA A 71 5.26 4.68 -5.81
CA ALA A 71 5.92 5.01 -7.07
C ALA A 71 4.88 5.26 -8.17
N PRO A 72 5.19 6.09 -9.18
CA PRO A 72 4.30 6.29 -10.32
C PRO A 72 3.99 4.95 -10.99
N GLY A 73 2.71 4.74 -11.28
CA GLY A 73 2.26 3.63 -12.12
C GLY A 73 2.90 3.78 -13.49
N ARG A 74 3.76 2.82 -13.87
CA ARG A 74 4.21 2.76 -15.26
C ARG A 74 2.98 2.35 -16.07
N ARG A 75 2.51 3.22 -16.97
CA ARG A 75 1.61 2.79 -18.05
C ARG A 75 2.32 1.64 -18.76
N ALA A 76 1.66 0.49 -18.82
CA ALA A 76 2.05 -0.61 -19.70
C ALA A 76 1.95 -0.16 -21.15
#